data_AF-A0AA43L2S7-F1
#
_entry.id   AF-A0AA43L2S7-F1
#
_cell.length_a   1.000
_cell.length_b   1.000
_cell.length_c   1.000
_cell.angle_alpha   90.00
_cell.angle_beta   90.00
_cell.angle_gamma   90.00
#
_symmetry.space_group_name_H-M   'P 1'
#
loop_
_entity.id
_entity.type
_entity.pdbx_description
1 polymer ?
#
loop_
_entity_poly.entity_id
_entity_poly.type
_entity_poly.pdbx_seq_one_letter_code
_entity_poly.pdbx_strand_id
1 'polypeptide(L)'
;MLNTDSQAFTLMVLEEYFLLIAISIICYFLKTPEFYLALIMAYNIHIIGHIFQAIYLKSYVPGIVLGTASFIILAIQLIESLPLVDVTMVIMFVPICLFILVANLWIIHKFF
;
A
#
# COMPACT_ATOMS: atom_id res chain seq x y z
N MET A 1 -18.10 -23.81 11.50
CA MET A 1 -17.91 -23.30 10.13
C MET A 1 -16.94 -22.12 10.24
N LEU A 2 -15.65 -22.39 10.09
CA LEU A 2 -14.53 -21.46 10.29
C LEU A 2 -13.65 -21.61 9.06
N ASN A 3 -13.82 -20.75 8.04
CA ASN A 3 -12.87 -20.63 6.91
C ASN A 3 -13.11 -19.44 5.95
N THR A 4 -14.00 -18.50 6.25
CA THR A 4 -14.32 -17.37 5.35
C THR A 4 -13.45 -16.12 5.59
N ASP A 5 -12.93 -15.90 6.80
CA ASP A 5 -12.25 -14.64 7.13
C ASP A 5 -10.85 -14.50 6.50
N SER A 6 -10.08 -15.59 6.43
CA SER A 6 -8.71 -15.56 5.91
C SER A 6 -8.65 -15.43 4.38
N GLN A 7 -9.59 -16.05 3.68
CA GLN A 7 -9.71 -15.97 2.22
C GLN A 7 -10.18 -14.58 1.79
N ALA A 8 -11.20 -14.03 2.45
CA ALA A 8 -11.69 -12.68 2.19
C ALA A 8 -10.62 -11.62 2.45
N PHE A 9 -9.89 -11.73 3.55
CA PHE A 9 -8.75 -10.84 3.82
C PHE A 9 -7.66 -10.95 2.75
N THR A 10 -7.33 -12.18 2.33
CA THR A 10 -6.30 -12.40 1.29
C THR A 10 -6.72 -11.79 -0.05
N LEU A 11 -8.01 -11.90 -0.41
CA LEU A 11 -8.55 -11.28 -1.62
C LEU A 11 -8.47 -9.75 -1.54
N MET A 12 -8.84 -9.16 -0.40
CA MET A 12 -8.78 -7.72 -0.17
C MET A 12 -7.35 -7.17 -0.32
N VAL A 13 -6.35 -7.85 0.26
CA VAL A 13 -4.93 -7.49 0.10
C VAL A 13 -4.47 -7.61 -1.36
N LEU A 14 -4.93 -8.64 -2.08
CA LEU A 14 -4.60 -8.84 -3.49
C LEU A 14 -5.19 -7.72 -4.37
N GLU A 15 -6.44 -7.30 -4.11
CA GLU A 15 -7.09 -6.20 -4.82
C GLU A 15 -6.35 -4.88 -4.63
N GLU A 16 -5.93 -4.56 -3.40
CA GLU A 16 -5.14 -3.36 -3.12
C GLU A 16 -3.78 -3.40 -3.84
N TYR A 17 -3.16 -4.58 -3.91
CA TYR A 17 -1.93 -4.78 -4.70
C TYR A 17 -2.14 -4.52 -6.20
N PHE A 18 -3.25 -4.97 -6.78
CA PHE A 18 -3.59 -4.66 -8.17
C PHE A 18 -3.83 -3.18 -8.41
N LEU A 19 -4.50 -2.50 -7.47
CA LEU A 19 -4.70 -1.06 -7.53
C LEU A 19 -3.36 -0.31 -7.51
N LEU A 20 -2.44 -0.71 -6.63
CA LEU A 20 -1.09 -0.14 -6.58
C LEU A 20 -0.32 -0.34 -7.88
N ILE A 21 -0.39 -1.53 -8.48
CA ILE A 21 0.22 -1.80 -9.79
C ILE A 21 -0.40 -0.91 -10.88
N ALA A 22 -1.73 -0.81 -10.93
CA ALA A 22 -2.42 0.00 -11.94
C ALA A 22 -2.01 1.48 -11.85
N ILE A 23 -2.02 2.06 -10.64
CA ILE A 23 -1.59 3.45 -10.44
C ILE A 23 -0.11 3.62 -10.79
N SER A 24 0.75 2.65 -10.44
CA SER A 24 2.18 2.69 -10.77
C SER A 24 2.42 2.72 -12.28
N ILE A 25 1.70 1.88 -13.04
CA ILE A 25 1.75 1.86 -14.50
C ILE A 25 1.28 3.21 -15.08
N ILE A 26 0.19 3.77 -14.56
CA ILE A 26 -0.30 5.08 -14.98
C ILE A 26 0.77 6.16 -14.73
N CYS A 27 1.42 6.16 -13.57
CA CYS A 27 2.50 7.12 -13.26
C CYS A 27 3.68 7.00 -14.22
N TYR A 28 4.02 5.78 -14.63
CA TYR A 28 5.06 5.53 -15.61
C TYR A 28 4.72 6.16 -16.97
N PHE A 29 3.50 5.97 -17.47
CA PHE A 29 3.06 6.55 -18.74
C PHE A 29 2.93 8.09 -18.70
N LEU A 30 2.44 8.62 -17.57
CA LEU A 30 2.29 10.07 -17.38
C LEU A 30 3.60 10.77 -16.99
N LYS A 31 4.67 10.01 -16.72
CA LYS A 31 5.98 10.51 -16.28
C LYS A 31 5.87 11.37 -15.02
N THR A 32 5.15 10.87 -14.01
CA THR A 32 4.94 11.55 -12.72
C THR A 32 5.66 10.82 -11.58
N PRO A 33 7.00 10.93 -11.50
CA PRO A 33 7.79 10.19 -10.51
C PRO A 33 7.51 10.62 -9.06
N GLU A 34 7.13 11.88 -8.83
CA GLU A 34 6.79 12.41 -7.51
C GLU A 34 5.55 11.70 -6.95
N PHE A 35 4.51 11.53 -7.78
CA PHE A 35 3.29 10.84 -7.39
C PHE A 35 3.54 9.34 -7.16
N TYR A 36 4.39 8.72 -7.98
CA TYR A 36 4.80 7.33 -7.79
C TYR A 36 5.53 7.12 -6.46
N LEU A 37 6.48 7.99 -6.11
CA LEU A 37 7.19 7.91 -4.84
C LEU A 37 6.28 8.22 -3.64
N ALA A 38 5.32 9.13 -3.80
CA ALA A 38 4.28 9.36 -2.80
C ALA A 38 3.40 8.13 -2.59
N LEU A 39 3.06 7.40 -3.66
CA LEU A 39 2.34 6.13 -3.59
C LEU A 39 3.13 5.06 -2.84
N ILE A 40 4.43 4.91 -3.12
CA ILE A 40 5.31 4.00 -2.38
C ILE A 40 5.36 4.38 -0.88
N MET A 41 5.52 5.67 -0.59
CA MET A 41 5.58 6.14 0.79
C MET A 41 4.27 5.88 1.53
N ALA A 42 3.13 6.15 0.90
CA ALA A 42 1.80 5.86 1.43
C ALA A 42 1.59 4.36 1.67
N TYR A 43 1.99 3.51 0.72
CA TYR A 43 1.94 2.05 0.86
C TYR A 43 2.76 1.56 2.07
N ASN A 44 3.98 2.07 2.24
CA ASN A 44 4.83 1.69 3.36
C ASN A 44 4.22 2.10 4.71
N ILE A 45 3.63 3.30 4.81
CA ILE A 45 2.88 3.74 5.99
C ILE A 45 1.68 2.83 6.25
N HIS A 46 0.93 2.49 5.20
CA HIS A 46 -0.24 1.62 5.28
C HIS A 46 0.11 0.22 5.82
N ILE A 47 1.18 -0.40 5.32
CA ILE A 47 1.64 -1.71 5.84
C ILE A 47 2.03 -1.65 7.31
N ILE A 48 2.69 -0.58 7.75
CA ILE A 48 3.02 -0.40 9.16
C ILE A 48 1.74 -0.46 10.01
N GLY A 49 0.64 0.14 9.54
CA GLY A 49 -0.68 0.04 10.16
C GLY A 49 -1.15 -1.42 10.32
N HIS A 50 -1.03 -2.23 9.26
CA HIS A 50 -1.38 -3.65 9.32
C HIS A 50 -0.46 -4.47 10.22
N ILE A 51 0.83 -4.17 10.27
CA ILE A 51 1.78 -4.82 11.20
C ILE A 51 1.35 -4.54 12.65
N PHE A 52 1.03 -3.28 12.98
CA PHE A 52 0.53 -2.92 14.31
C PHE A 52 -0.76 -3.65 14.65
N GLN A 53 -1.73 -3.70 13.73
CA GLN A 53 -2.98 -4.42 13.93
C GLN A 53 -2.75 -5.92 14.20
N ALA A 54 -1.87 -6.56 13.43
CA ALA A 54 -1.58 -7.97 13.57
C ALA A 54 -0.91 -8.31 14.92
N ILE A 55 0.03 -7.45 15.36
CA ILE A 55 0.67 -7.58 16.68
C ILE A 55 -0.38 -7.43 17.79
N TYR A 56 -1.25 -6.42 17.70
CA TYR A 56 -2.29 -6.16 18.70
C TYR A 56 -3.32 -7.31 18.79
N LEU A 57 -3.76 -7.81 17.65
CA LEU A 57 -4.74 -8.91 17.55
C LEU A 57 -4.12 -10.30 17.75
N LYS A 58 -2.79 -10.39 17.93
CA LYS A 58 -2.02 -11.65 18.04
C LYS A 58 -2.37 -12.67 16.95
N SER A 59 -2.76 -12.18 15.77
CA SER A 59 -3.30 -12.97 14.68
C SER A 59 -2.33 -12.90 13.51
N TYR A 60 -1.80 -14.04 13.11
CA TYR A 60 -0.91 -14.15 11.96
C TYR A 60 -1.74 -14.32 10.70
N VAL A 61 -1.46 -13.50 9.68
CA VAL A 61 -2.07 -13.62 8.36
C VAL A 61 -0.97 -13.72 7.31
N PRO A 62 -0.99 -14.72 6.41
CA PRO A 62 0.08 -14.94 5.42
C PRO A 62 0.42 -13.69 4.58
N GLY A 63 -0.58 -12.83 4.32
CA GLY A 63 -0.39 -11.58 3.59
C GLY A 63 0.59 -10.60 4.24
N ILE A 64 0.79 -10.66 5.56
CA ILE A 64 1.74 -9.78 6.27
C ILE A 64 3.18 -10.10 5.87
N VAL A 65 3.52 -11.35 5.58
CA VAL A 65 4.89 -11.71 5.19
C VAL A 65 5.26 -11.09 3.85
N LEU A 66 4.37 -11.21 2.86
CA LEU A 66 4.55 -10.62 1.54
C LEU A 66 4.53 -9.08 1.60
N GLY A 67 3.64 -8.52 2.40
CA GLY A 67 3.62 -7.07 2.69
C GLY A 67 4.95 -6.61 3.31
N THR A 68 5.45 -7.32 4.31
CA THR A 68 6.71 -6.94 4.99
C THR A 68 7.91 -7.05 4.05
N ALA A 69 7.98 -8.08 3.21
CA ALA A 69 9.05 -8.23 2.22
C ALA A 69 9.03 -7.08 1.20
N SER A 70 7.86 -6.77 0.65
CA SER A 70 7.70 -5.65 -0.30
C SER A 70 7.95 -4.29 0.35
N PHE A 71 7.56 -4.10 1.61
CA PHE A 71 7.89 -2.91 2.41
C PHE A 71 9.39 -2.66 2.45
N ILE A 72 10.20 -3.68 2.73
CA ILE A 72 11.67 -3.53 2.81
C ILE A 72 12.24 -3.12 1.44
N ILE A 73 11.83 -3.81 0.37
CA ILE A 73 12.33 -3.54 -0.99
C ILE A 73 11.96 -2.11 -1.42
N LEU A 74 10.70 -1.72 -1.22
CA LEU A 74 10.22 -0.40 -1.61
C LEU A 74 10.75 0.71 -0.71
N ALA A 75 11.06 0.45 0.56
CA ALA A 75 11.73 1.41 1.43
C ALA A 75 13.16 1.70 0.93
N ILE A 76 13.90 0.69 0.48
CA ILE A 76 15.23 0.88 -0.13
C ILE A 76 15.09 1.73 -1.41
N GLN A 77 14.18 1.35 -2.31
CA GLN A 77 13.93 2.11 -3.54
C GLN A 77 13.53 3.56 -3.26
N LEU A 78 12.71 3.80 -2.22
CA LEU A 78 12.30 5.13 -1.80
C LEU A 78 13.49 5.98 -1.37
N ILE A 79 14.40 5.42 -0.55
CA ILE A 79 15.62 6.11 -0.08
C ILE A 79 16.54 6.49 -1.24
N GLU A 80 16.72 5.58 -2.20
CA GLU A 80 17.57 5.81 -3.37
C GLU A 80 16.97 6.83 -4.34
N SER A 81 15.64 6.89 -4.44
CA SER A 81 14.93 7.72 -5.42
C SER A 81 14.52 9.09 -4.90
N LEU A 82 14.38 9.27 -3.58
CA LEU A 82 13.97 10.54 -2.96
C LEU A 82 14.84 11.73 -3.38
N PRO A 83 16.19 11.62 -3.47
CA PRO A 83 17.05 12.73 -3.87
C PRO A 83 16.89 13.16 -5.34
N LEU A 84 16.22 12.35 -6.16
CA LEU A 84 16.09 12.57 -7.60
C LEU A 84 14.81 13.34 -7.98
N VAL A 85 13.96 13.67 -6.99
CA VAL A 85 12.65 14.28 -7.21
C VAL A 85 12.40 15.46 -6.27
N ASP A 86 11.35 16.23 -6.55
CA ASP A 86 10.86 17.25 -5.63
C ASP A 86 10.18 16.59 -4.42
N VAL A 87 10.90 16.54 -3.29
CA VAL A 87 10.42 15.95 -2.04
C VAL A 87 9.21 16.69 -1.47
N THR A 88 9.09 18.00 -1.71
CA THR A 88 7.92 18.77 -1.25
C THR A 88 6.67 18.31 -2.00
N MET A 89 6.76 18.11 -3.31
CA MET A 89 5.66 17.54 -4.11
C MET A 89 5.30 16.12 -3.67
N VAL A 90 6.29 15.27 -3.40
CA VAL A 90 6.07 13.92 -2.86
C VAL A 90 5.24 13.98 -1.58
N ILE A 91 5.69 14.77 -0.58
CA ILE A 91 5.01 14.89 0.71
C ILE A 91 3.57 15.40 0.55
N MET A 92 3.33 16.35 -0.36
CA MET A 92 1.98 16.86 -0.62
C MET A 92 1.04 15.80 -1.21
N PHE A 93 1.55 14.84 -2.00
CA PHE A 93 0.74 13.78 -2.57
C PHE A 93 0.48 12.61 -1.62
N VAL A 94 1.29 12.40 -0.58
CA VAL A 94 1.14 11.27 0.38
C VAL A 94 -0.28 11.18 0.98
N PRO A 95 -0.91 12.26 1.49
CA PRO A 95 -2.26 12.19 2.03
C PRO A 95 -3.29 11.74 0.99
N ILE A 96 -3.12 12.14 -0.27
CA ILE A 96 -4.01 11.76 -1.38
C ILE A 96 -3.85 10.26 -1.67
N CYS A 97 -2.62 9.77 -1.74
CA CYS A 97 -2.34 8.35 -1.94
C CYS A 97 -2.88 7.49 -0.79
N LEU A 98 -2.69 7.91 0.47
CA LEU A 98 -3.28 7.23 1.63
C LEU A 98 -4.81 7.22 1.58
N PHE A 99 -5.43 8.33 1.19
CA PHE A 99 -6.87 8.39 1.01
C PHE A 99 -7.35 7.40 -0.06
N ILE A 100 -6.65 7.28 -1.19
CA ILE A 100 -6.98 6.32 -2.25
C ILE A 100 -6.93 4.87 -1.71
N LEU A 101 -5.87 4.51 -0.98
CA LEU A 101 -5.71 3.17 -0.41
C LEU A 101 -6.81 2.85 0.62
N VAL A 102 -7.08 3.77 1.54
CA VAL A 102 -8.12 3.56 2.58
C VAL A 102 -9.54 3.60 1.98
N ALA A 103 -9.80 4.49 1.01
CA ALA A 103 -11.10 4.56 0.34
C ALA A 103 -11.39 3.29 -0.46
N ASN A 104 -10.38 2.69 -1.10
CA ASN A 104 -10.52 1.40 -1.78
C ASN A 104 -11.03 0.32 -0.80
N LEU A 105 -10.40 0.20 0.37
CA LEU A 105 -10.84 -0.74 1.41
C LEU A 105 -12.27 -0.48 1.89
N TRP A 106 -12.66 0.79 2.05
CA TRP A 106 -14.00 1.15 2.50
C TRP A 106 -15.09 0.80 1.47
N ILE A 107 -14.81 1.01 0.19
CA ILE A 107 -15.70 0.62 -0.91
C ILE A 107 -15.90 -0.90 -0.89
N ILE A 108 -14.81 -1.66 -0.77
CA ILE A 108 -14.85 -3.13 -0.81
C ILE A 108 -15.66 -3.69 0.37
N HIS A 109 -15.47 -3.18 1.60
CA HIS A 109 -16.25 -3.61 2.78
C HIS A 109 -17.76 -3.31 2.68
N LYS A 110 -18.19 -2.46 1.74
CA LYS A 110 -19.60 -2.15 1.52
C LYS A 110 -20.25 -3.04 0.47
N PHE A 111 -19.46 -3.68 -0.40
CA PHE A 111 -19.95 -4.52 -1.49
C PHE A 111 -19.80 -6.03 -1.25
N PHE A 112 -19.11 -6.43 -0.16
CA PHE A 112 -19.03 -7.80 0.36
C PHE A 112 -19.58 -7.87 1.79
#